data_AF-A0A0C4F1W9-F1
#
_entry.id   AF-A0A0C4F1W9-F1
#
_cell.length_a   1.000
_cell.length_b   1.000
_cell.length_c   1.000
_cell.angle_alpha   90.00
_cell.angle_beta   90.00
_cell.angle_gamma   90.00
#
_symmetry.space_group_name_H-M   'P 1'
#
loop_
_entity.id
_entity.type
_entity.pdbx_description
1 polymer ?
#
loop_
_entity_poly.entity_id
_entity_poly.type
_entity_poly.pdbx_seq_one_letter_code
_entity_poly.pdbx_strand_id
1 'polypeptide(L)'
;MSELEKRKPMVHDQVQACGKEIRPINQPIPQTLNPPLQRPPLSRDPYKTPLTPNPPEFKPTARITEDCLKVVNFGPEGWLWEEELKLFKHLIVIQEKQ
;
A
#
# COMPACT_ATOMS: atom_id res chain seq x y z
N MET A 1 31.44 20.68 -3.52
CA MET A 1 32.01 20.31 -4.84
C MET A 1 32.46 18.86 -4.72
N SER A 2 31.87 17.83 -5.32
CA SER A 2 30.75 17.69 -6.26
C SER A 2 30.49 16.19 -6.40
N GLU A 3 29.22 15.83 -6.59
CA GLU A 3 28.68 14.58 -7.14
C GLU A 3 29.65 13.66 -7.90
N LEU A 4 29.54 12.35 -7.64
CA LEU A 4 28.99 11.35 -8.58
C LEU A 4 29.70 9.99 -8.40
N GLU A 5 29.51 9.37 -7.24
CA GLU A 5 29.87 7.96 -7.06
C GLU A 5 28.89 7.10 -7.88
N LYS A 6 29.36 6.75 -9.08
CA LYS A 6 28.64 6.02 -10.11
C LYS A 6 28.19 4.66 -9.58
N ARG A 7 26.88 4.45 -9.63
CA ARG A 7 26.20 3.17 -9.38
C ARG A 7 26.91 2.05 -10.14
N LYS A 8 27.51 1.12 -9.38
CA LYS A 8 28.12 -0.11 -9.90
C LYS A 8 26.97 -1.05 -10.29
N PRO A 9 26.91 -1.58 -11.53
CA PRO A 9 25.88 -2.55 -11.89
C PRO A 9 26.14 -3.85 -11.12
N MET A 10 25.09 -4.32 -10.45
CA MET A 10 25.09 -5.51 -9.62
C MET A 10 24.89 -6.75 -10.50
N VAL A 11 25.93 -7.15 -11.23
CA VAL A 11 25.98 -8.44 -11.93
C VAL A 11 26.78 -9.40 -11.05
N HIS A 12 26.11 -10.42 -10.53
CA HIS A 12 26.74 -11.47 -9.71
C HIS A 12 27.40 -12.52 -10.62
N ASP A 13 28.41 -12.11 -11.38
CA ASP A 13 29.26 -13.06 -12.08
C ASP A 13 30.33 -13.57 -11.11
N GLN A 14 30.36 -14.88 -10.87
CA GLN A 14 31.49 -15.50 -10.19
C GLN A 14 32.74 -15.35 -11.06
N VAL A 15 33.71 -14.56 -10.60
CA VAL A 15 35.00 -14.43 -11.27
C VAL A 15 35.84 -15.67 -10.97
N GLN A 16 36.01 -16.54 -11.97
CA GLN A 16 36.94 -17.68 -11.91
C GLN A 16 38.23 -17.34 -12.68
N ALA A 17 39.37 -17.79 -12.14
CA ALA A 17 40.71 -17.47 -12.65
C ALA A 17 40.85 -17.73 -14.17
N CYS A 18 41.50 -16.77 -14.83
CA CYS A 18 41.70 -16.69 -16.28
C CYS A 18 42.22 -18.02 -16.86
N GLY A 19 41.41 -18.67 -17.71
CA GLY A 19 41.83 -19.86 -18.46
C GLY A 19 40.77 -20.96 -18.66
N LYS A 20 39.57 -20.85 -18.07
CA LYS A 20 38.48 -21.82 -18.31
C LYS A 20 37.28 -21.11 -18.94
N GLU A 21 36.80 -21.62 -20.07
CA GLU A 21 35.60 -21.12 -20.75
C GLU A 21 34.38 -21.31 -19.84
N ILE A 22 33.79 -20.21 -19.36
CA ILE A 22 32.70 -20.23 -18.39
C ILE A 22 31.38 -20.41 -19.15
N ARG A 23 30.85 -21.62 -19.04
CA ARG A 23 29.45 -22.02 -19.26
C ARG A 23 28.47 -21.16 -18.44
N PRO A 24 27.65 -20.21 -18.92
CA PRO A 24 26.66 -19.62 -18.03
C PRO A 24 25.66 -20.72 -17.62
N ILE A 25 25.69 -21.10 -16.34
CA ILE A 25 24.77 -22.07 -15.76
C ILE A 25 23.61 -21.28 -15.17
N ASN A 26 22.37 -21.62 -15.55
CA ASN A 26 21.19 -21.00 -14.96
C ASN A 26 21.09 -21.40 -13.48
N GLN A 27 21.58 -20.55 -12.58
CA GLN A 27 21.45 -20.73 -11.14
C GLN A 27 20.21 -19.97 -10.64
N PRO A 28 19.42 -20.55 -9.72
CA PRO A 28 18.32 -19.83 -9.11
C PRO A 28 18.85 -18.59 -8.38
N ILE A 29 18.13 -17.47 -8.51
CA ILE A 29 18.49 -16.21 -7.86
C ILE A 29 18.61 -16.45 -6.35
N PRO A 30 19.76 -16.15 -5.72
CA PRO A 30 19.92 -16.28 -4.28
C PRO A 30 18.84 -15.50 -3.54
N GLN A 31 18.20 -16.13 -2.55
CA GLN A 31 17.13 -15.48 -1.75
C GLN A 31 17.62 -14.26 -0.96
N THR A 32 18.93 -14.14 -0.72
CA THR A 32 19.55 -12.94 -0.14
C THR A 32 19.39 -11.70 -1.03
N LEU A 33 19.25 -11.87 -2.36
CA LEU A 33 19.03 -10.78 -3.31
C LEU A 33 17.57 -10.37 -3.43
N ASN A 34 16.65 -11.26 -3.06
CA ASN A 34 15.22 -10.98 -3.06
C ASN A 34 14.60 -11.45 -1.74
N PRO A 35 14.85 -10.73 -0.64
CA PRO A 35 14.25 -11.07 0.63
C PRO A 35 12.72 -11.03 0.50
N PRO A 36 11.99 -11.89 1.24
CA PRO A 36 10.53 -11.87 1.21
C PRO A 36 10.01 -10.49 1.60
N LEU A 37 8.93 -10.05 0.93
CA LEU A 37 8.29 -8.78 1.20
C LEU A 37 7.91 -8.69 2.67
N GLN A 38 8.53 -7.75 3.39
CA GLN A 38 8.16 -7.45 4.76
C GLN A 38 6.94 -6.52 4.76
N ARG A 39 5.98 -6.80 5.64
CA ARG A 39 4.87 -5.87 5.84
C ARG A 39 5.45 -4.58 6.45
N PRO A 40 5.13 -3.40 5.90
CA PRO A 40 5.52 -2.16 6.53
C PRO A 40 4.91 -2.09 7.94
N PRO A 41 5.61 -1.48 8.91
CA PRO A 41 5.03 -1.27 10.23
C PRO A 41 3.77 -0.43 10.09
N LEU A 42 2.65 -0.95 10.62
CA LEU A 42 1.42 -0.18 10.65
C LEU A 42 1.56 0.89 11.73
N SER A 43 1.38 2.17 11.35
CA SER A 43 1.39 3.28 12.32
C SER A 43 0.25 3.17 13.34
N ARG A 44 -0.76 2.34 13.08
CA ARG A 44 -1.97 2.18 13.90
C ARG A 44 -2.34 0.70 14.03
N ASP A 45 -2.92 0.35 15.18
CA ASP A 45 -3.55 -0.95 15.38
C ASP A 45 -4.80 -1.10 14.47
N PRO A 46 -4.79 -2.07 13.53
CA PRO A 46 -5.91 -2.29 12.61
C PRO A 46 -7.15 -2.86 13.31
N TYR A 47 -7.02 -3.44 14.51
CA TYR A 47 -8.13 -4.07 15.25
C TYR A 47 -8.78 -3.14 16.27
N LYS A 48 -8.17 -1.98 16.52
CA LYS A 48 -8.76 -0.96 17.37
C LYS A 48 -9.77 -0.16 16.55
N THR A 49 -11.05 -0.47 16.74
CA THR A 49 -12.18 0.22 16.08
C THR A 49 -12.75 1.32 16.98
N PRO A 50 -12.46 2.60 16.75
CA PRO A 50 -13.19 3.71 17.38
C PRO A 50 -14.50 3.94 16.61
N LEU A 51 -15.31 2.90 16.43
CA LEU A 51 -16.58 3.01 15.74
C LEU A 51 -17.68 3.25 16.77
N THR A 52 -18.40 4.35 16.61
CA THR A 52 -19.62 4.60 17.37
C THR A 52 -20.74 3.71 16.82
N PRO A 53 -21.50 3.01 17.67
CA PRO A 53 -22.58 2.13 17.22
C PRO A 53 -23.68 2.88 16.44
N ASN A 54 -23.87 4.16 16.75
CA ASN A 54 -24.81 5.05 16.06
C ASN A 54 -24.03 6.21 15.43
N PRO A 55 -23.54 6.07 14.18
CA PRO A 55 -22.82 7.14 13.51
C PRO A 55 -23.73 8.37 13.33
N PRO A 56 -23.18 9.59 13.42
CA PRO A 56 -23.93 10.80 13.12
C PRO A 56 -24.26 10.89 11.62
N GLU A 57 -25.21 11.74 11.27
CA GLU A 57 -25.45 12.10 9.86
C GLU A 57 -24.21 12.72 9.23
N PHE A 58 -24.01 12.42 7.94
CA PHE A 58 -22.92 12.98 7.16
C PHE A 58 -23.07 14.51 7.06
N LYS A 59 -21.97 15.22 7.33
CA LYS A 59 -21.85 16.65 7.10
C LYS A 59 -20.66 16.88 6.17
N PRO A 60 -20.82 17.65 5.07
CA PRO A 60 -19.72 17.94 4.17
C PRO A 60 -18.56 18.60 4.92
N THR A 61 -17.35 18.10 4.68
CA THR A 61 -16.10 18.71 5.17
C THR A 61 -15.39 19.45 4.03
N ALA A 62 -14.31 20.16 4.37
CA ALA A 62 -13.53 20.92 3.40
C ALA A 62 -12.99 20.05 2.24
N ARG A 63 -12.67 18.76 2.48
CA ARG A 63 -12.21 17.84 1.43
C ARG A 63 -13.27 16.86 0.95
N ILE A 64 -14.19 16.43 1.81
CA ILE A 64 -15.23 15.45 1.46
C ILE A 64 -16.56 16.19 1.27
N THR A 65 -16.87 16.50 0.01
CA THR A 65 -18.14 17.10 -0.41
C THR A 65 -19.15 16.04 -0.83
N GLU A 66 -20.43 16.43 -0.95
CA GLU A 66 -21.48 15.54 -1.45
C GLU A 66 -21.22 15.04 -2.88
N ASP A 67 -20.65 15.90 -3.74
CA ASP A 67 -20.31 15.51 -5.11
C ASP A 67 -19.19 14.47 -5.16
N CYS A 68 -18.25 14.50 -4.20
CA CYS A 68 -17.25 13.44 -4.06
C CYS A 68 -17.91 12.10 -3.74
N LEU A 69 -18.91 12.10 -2.85
CA LEU A 69 -19.62 10.87 -2.47
C LEU A 69 -20.46 10.29 -3.61
N LYS A 70 -20.93 11.10 -4.57
CA LYS A 70 -21.66 10.61 -5.75
C LYS A 70 -20.77 9.82 -6.71
N VAL A 71 -19.47 10.13 -6.73
CA VAL A 71 -18.48 9.42 -7.57
C VAL A 71 -18.05 8.10 -6.92
N VAL A 72 -18.13 8.01 -5.59
CA VAL A 72 -17.77 6.79 -4.86
C VAL A 72 -18.82 5.70 -5.09
N ASN A 73 -18.38 4.56 -5.60
CA ASN A 73 -19.24 3.39 -5.77
C ASN A 73 -19.34 2.61 -4.44
N PHE A 74 -20.56 2.55 -3.88
CA PHE A 74 -20.87 1.79 -2.66
C PHE A 74 -21.40 0.36 -2.95
N GLY A 75 -21.37 -0.06 -4.21
CA GLY A 75 -21.94 -1.32 -4.66
C GLY A 75 -23.29 -1.13 -5.37
N PRO A 76 -23.92 -2.24 -5.78
CA PRO A 76 -25.24 -2.20 -6.42
C PRO A 76 -26.33 -1.72 -5.45
N GLU A 77 -27.47 -1.30 -6.00
CA GLU A 77 -28.63 -0.87 -5.20
C GLU A 77 -29.09 -2.01 -4.27
N GLY A 78 -29.28 -1.70 -2.98
CA GLY A 78 -29.65 -2.68 -1.95
C GLY A 78 -28.48 -3.50 -1.38
N TRP A 79 -27.24 -3.28 -1.84
CA TRP A 79 -26.05 -3.97 -1.29
C TRP A 79 -25.76 -3.62 0.16
N LEU A 80 -26.05 -2.38 0.55
CA LEU A 80 -25.86 -1.86 1.90
C LEU A 80 -27.19 -1.34 2.44
N TRP A 81 -27.42 -1.54 3.73
CA TRP A 81 -28.50 -0.85 4.44
C TRP A 81 -28.18 0.63 4.62
N GLU A 82 -29.22 1.44 4.87
CA GLU A 82 -29.06 2.89 5.06
C GLU A 82 -28.10 3.23 6.21
N GLU A 83 -28.17 2.48 7.31
CA GLU A 83 -27.27 2.65 8.46
C GLU A 83 -25.82 2.23 8.14
N GLU A 84 -25.63 1.21 7.29
CA GLU A 84 -24.28 0.81 6.84
C GLU A 84 -23.69 1.88 5.93
N LEU A 85 -24.47 2.40 4.98
CA LEU A 85 -24.05 3.53 4.14
C LEU A 85 -23.66 4.74 4.98
N LYS A 86 -24.42 5.02 6.04
CA LYS A 86 -24.13 6.09 6.99
C LYS A 86 -22.81 5.85 7.73
N LEU A 87 -22.55 4.62 8.17
CA LEU A 87 -21.28 4.21 8.78
C LEU A 87 -20.11 4.41 7.82
N PHE A 88 -20.23 4.00 6.56
CA PHE A 88 -19.18 4.18 5.55
C PHE A 88 -18.89 5.66 5.29
N LYS A 89 -19.91 6.50 5.15
CA LYS A 89 -19.74 7.96 5.02
C LYS A 89 -19.03 8.54 6.25
N HIS A 90 -19.39 8.09 7.45
CA HIS A 90 -18.73 8.52 8.68
C HIS A 90 -17.25 8.10 8.73
N LEU A 91 -16.93 6.87 8.31
CA LEU A 91 -15.56 6.35 8.23
C LEU A 91 -14.66 7.17 7.30
N ILE A 92 -15.16 7.52 6.12
CA ILE A 92 -14.43 8.36 5.15
C ILE A 92 -14.05 9.70 5.79
N VAL A 93 -14.97 10.32 6.54
CA VAL A 93 -14.73 11.60 7.24
C VAL A 93 -13.76 11.43 8.40
N ILE A 94 -13.81 10.33 9.16
CA ILE A 94 -12.82 10.05 10.23
C ILE A 94 -11.41 9.96 9.63
N GLN A 95 -11.28 9.28 8.49
CA GLN A 95 -10.00 9.05 7.85
C GLN A 95 -9.40 10.33 7.24
N GLU A 96 -10.23 11.30 6.83
CA GLU A 96 -9.78 12.62 6.36
C GLU A 96 -8.96 13.38 7.43
N LYS A 97 -9.32 13.21 8.71
CA LYS A 97 -8.71 13.95 9.83
C LYS A 97 -7.40 13.34 10.34
N GLN A 98 -7.03 12.16 9.84
CA GLN A 98 -5.77 11.49 10.18
C GLN A 98 -4.69 11.83 9.15
#